data_AF-A0AAV9T2H8-F1
#
_entry.id   AF-A0AAV9T2H8-F1
#
_cell.length_a   1.000
_cell.length_b   1.000
_cell.length_c   1.000
_cell.angle_alpha   90.00
_cell.angle_beta   90.00
_cell.angle_gamma   90.00
#
_symmetry.space_group_name_H-M   'P 1'
#
loop_
_entity.id
_entity.type
_entity.pdbx_description
1 polymer ?
#
loop_
_entity_poly.entity_id
_entity_poly.type
_entity_poly.pdbx_seq_one_letter_code
_entity_poly.pdbx_strand_id
1 'polypeptide(L)'
;MAVFPQFGPDPSATLLQQCQFIISRIALILDELARLKSALEGRPPSGHKHLPWNQAVPGLGAFERLIVSEKKHIEKMVQSYDVGANEQVDLMALDSRVRLRLDASNYKFYETVWEVTKRCCDLTRMQKELSYKTESGKSISAVVDLVVNGGADWIKIVTTTQRRIFYEMTDAGWDWDEDFSDEGTTADEAMLAILRDETEDSIEVARVARHMVAAARTSYEGYRRPRVRILMTRISEGENAAVDHLLRLVRKMGGDGVELIVETANRPGEEGGGILARPSPPLDEAVASLVRADPFGDFSGTLNVDCSVFMALASDFSHTAIGPGSELLRSEQHRIDAADEVENGPRLATTLYPALAERGLVCTREAADTFLKIVYLIGTDSEQARTRVIFGNQEEGDGDGCDDEGDGTRTPEAVEEDRRRRIDALRKLSAHPVPDDLRLPVDVVGGVSWDDARRMASLGELPQAALAVGRKGSGLNATAASSFLYGWASGLTTVTSNWEAAKRLRTAVEAGCVDGAEVGPHVWRIPFSRKLLARPKGPRGGGDGDGDGDAVKGDKRVKGGRVKGRQERRVEKEKSLQSWIASEETTDVKREKKPGDADDE
;
A
#
# COMPACT_ATOMS: atom_id res chain seq x y z
N MET A 1 28.36 6.61 25.98
CA MET A 1 29.00 6.13 24.73
C MET A 1 27.93 6.11 23.66
N ALA A 2 28.23 6.57 22.44
CA ALA A 2 27.26 6.50 21.33
C ALA A 2 26.93 5.03 21.04
N VAL A 3 25.65 4.69 20.97
CA VAL A 3 25.18 3.31 20.71
C VAL A 3 25.28 3.00 19.22
N PHE A 4 25.15 4.04 18.37
CA PHE A 4 25.27 3.92 16.92
C PHE A 4 26.74 3.99 16.46
N PRO A 5 27.20 3.12 15.54
CA PRO A 5 28.60 3.09 15.13
C PRO A 5 28.99 4.36 14.36
N GLN A 6 30.22 4.83 14.57
CA GLN A 6 30.82 5.82 13.69
C GLN A 6 31.62 5.13 12.60
N PHE A 7 31.31 5.44 11.34
CA PHE A 7 31.95 4.83 10.19
C PHE A 7 33.11 5.72 9.71
N GLY A 8 34.33 5.21 9.80
CA GLY A 8 35.52 5.94 9.41
C GLY A 8 36.76 5.05 9.42
N PRO A 9 37.68 5.23 8.47
CA PRO A 9 39.00 4.63 8.59
C PRO A 9 39.77 5.28 9.75
N ASP A 10 40.78 4.59 10.27
CA ASP A 10 41.67 5.13 11.29
C ASP A 10 42.32 6.44 10.77
N PRO A 11 42.15 7.58 11.47
CA PRO A 11 42.72 8.85 11.03
C PRO A 11 44.26 8.84 11.00
N SER A 12 44.90 7.91 11.71
CA SER A 12 46.35 7.74 11.71
C SER A 12 46.88 6.93 10.52
N ALA A 13 46.01 6.24 9.78
CA ALA A 13 46.38 5.49 8.58
C ALA A 13 46.69 6.42 7.39
N THR A 14 47.51 5.93 6.45
CA THR A 14 47.80 6.68 5.22
C THR A 14 46.53 6.85 4.38
N LEU A 15 46.44 7.91 3.56
CA LEU A 15 45.26 8.13 2.71
C LEU A 15 44.98 6.95 1.78
N LEU A 16 46.02 6.27 1.28
CA LEU A 16 45.89 5.05 0.50
C LEU A 16 45.20 3.93 1.31
N GLN A 17 45.64 3.70 2.55
CA GLN A 17 45.03 2.71 3.46
C GLN A 17 43.58 3.09 3.79
N GLN A 18 43.30 4.37 4.00
CA GLN A 18 41.95 4.87 4.24
C GLN A 18 41.03 4.58 3.04
N CYS A 19 41.48 4.86 1.81
CA CYS A 19 40.73 4.54 0.60
C CYS A 19 40.50 3.03 0.44
N GLN A 20 41.52 2.21 0.68
CA GLN A 20 41.41 0.74 0.61
C GLN A 20 40.41 0.19 1.65
N PHE A 21 40.45 0.70 2.88
CA PHE A 21 39.46 0.38 3.90
C PHE A 21 38.03 0.69 3.42
N ILE A 22 37.82 1.88 2.87
CA ILE A 22 36.48 2.29 2.39
C ILE A 22 36.02 1.41 1.22
N ILE A 23 36.91 1.06 0.28
CA ILE A 23 36.57 0.13 -0.82
C ILE A 23 36.12 -1.22 -0.25
N SER A 24 36.79 -1.73 0.78
CA SER A 24 36.42 -3.01 1.42
C SER A 24 35.05 -2.94 2.10
N ARG A 25 34.73 -1.82 2.76
CA ARG A 25 33.42 -1.58 3.38
C ARG A 25 32.31 -1.47 2.34
N ILE A 26 32.57 -0.75 1.24
CA ILE A 26 31.61 -0.66 0.13
C ILE A 26 31.38 -2.03 -0.50
N ALA A 27 32.43 -2.83 -0.70
CA ALA A 27 32.30 -4.19 -1.22
C ALA A 27 31.42 -5.06 -0.32
N LEU A 28 31.62 -5.00 1.00
CA LEU A 28 30.77 -5.69 1.96
C LEU A 28 29.30 -5.28 1.80
N ILE A 29 28.99 -3.98 1.78
CA ILE A 29 27.60 -3.49 1.61
C ILE A 29 26.97 -4.05 0.33
N LEU A 30 27.71 -4.07 -0.79
CA LEU A 30 27.21 -4.62 -2.05
C LEU A 30 26.90 -6.12 -1.96
N ASP A 31 27.73 -6.89 -1.26
CA ASP A 31 27.48 -8.31 -1.02
C ASP A 31 26.24 -8.50 -0.12
N GLU A 32 26.07 -7.68 0.92
CA GLU A 32 24.88 -7.71 1.79
C GLU A 32 23.60 -7.36 1.01
N LEU A 33 23.65 -6.36 0.12
CA LEU A 33 22.54 -5.98 -0.76
C LEU A 33 22.19 -7.10 -1.75
N ALA A 34 23.18 -7.84 -2.26
CA ALA A 34 22.94 -8.99 -3.13
C ALA A 34 22.16 -10.10 -2.40
N ARG A 35 22.45 -10.33 -1.12
CA ARG A 35 21.70 -11.27 -0.28
C ARG A 35 20.26 -10.83 -0.06
N LEU A 36 20.03 -9.54 0.20
CA LEU A 36 18.67 -8.99 0.32
C LEU A 36 17.88 -9.18 -0.99
N LYS A 37 18.49 -8.93 -2.15
CA LYS A 37 17.85 -9.15 -3.45
C LYS A 37 17.49 -10.62 -3.69
N SER A 38 18.40 -11.53 -3.37
CA SER A 38 18.13 -12.96 -3.48
C SER A 38 16.97 -13.39 -2.56
N ALA A 39 16.91 -12.85 -1.34
CA ALA A 39 15.81 -13.12 -0.43
C ALA A 39 14.47 -12.50 -0.91
N LEU A 40 14.51 -11.30 -1.49
CA LEU A 40 13.38 -10.67 -2.16
C LEU A 40 12.86 -11.55 -3.32
N GLU A 41 13.78 -12.18 -4.05
CA GLU A 41 13.47 -13.08 -5.15
C GLU A 41 13.10 -14.51 -4.74
N GLY A 42 13.33 -14.87 -3.48
CA GLY A 42 12.94 -16.16 -2.92
C GLY A 42 11.53 -16.13 -2.30
N ARG A 43 10.86 -14.99 -2.29
CA ARG A 43 9.55 -14.84 -1.63
C ARG A 43 8.50 -15.70 -2.32
N PRO A 44 7.59 -16.34 -1.55
CA PRO A 44 6.42 -16.95 -2.15
C PRO A 44 5.64 -15.89 -2.94
N PRO A 45 5.15 -16.22 -4.16
CA PRO A 45 4.48 -15.25 -5.00
C PRO A 45 3.20 -14.76 -4.31
N SER A 46 3.20 -13.52 -3.81
CA SER A 46 2.00 -12.82 -3.34
C SER A 46 1.23 -12.23 -4.52
N GLY A 47 0.90 -13.08 -5.50
CA GLY A 47 0.03 -12.73 -6.62
C GLY A 47 0.51 -13.03 -8.02
N HIS A 48 0.16 -12.15 -8.98
CA HIS A 48 0.14 -12.51 -10.39
C HIS A 48 1.47 -13.04 -10.94
N LYS A 49 2.61 -12.60 -10.41
CA LYS A 49 3.95 -13.09 -10.78
C LYS A 49 4.87 -12.99 -9.57
N HIS A 50 5.97 -13.72 -9.62
CA HIS A 50 7.10 -13.44 -8.75
C HIS A 50 7.52 -11.97 -8.92
N LEU A 51 7.46 -11.19 -7.83
CA LEU A 51 7.79 -9.76 -7.86
C LEU A 51 9.32 -9.62 -7.90
N PRO A 52 9.90 -9.09 -8.99
CA PRO A 52 11.34 -8.88 -9.01
C PRO A 52 11.73 -7.90 -7.90
N TRP A 53 12.94 -8.04 -7.36
CA TRP A 53 13.41 -7.28 -6.19
C TRP A 53 13.25 -5.75 -6.36
N ASN A 54 13.37 -5.24 -7.58
CA ASN A 54 13.25 -3.81 -7.90
C ASN A 54 11.81 -3.29 -7.88
N GLN A 55 10.83 -4.17 -8.04
CA GLN A 55 9.41 -3.86 -7.87
C GLN A 55 8.97 -4.09 -6.41
N ALA A 56 9.53 -5.11 -5.76
CA ALA A 56 9.30 -5.38 -4.35
C ALA A 56 9.83 -4.26 -3.45
N VAL A 57 11.02 -3.72 -3.77
CA VAL A 57 11.60 -2.54 -3.10
C VAL A 57 12.06 -1.54 -4.16
N PRO A 58 11.18 -0.64 -4.62
CA PRO A 58 11.56 0.43 -5.53
C PRO A 58 12.67 1.30 -4.92
N GLY A 59 13.59 1.75 -5.77
CA GLY A 59 14.74 2.59 -5.37
C GLY A 59 15.94 1.82 -4.80
N LEU A 60 15.81 0.55 -4.41
CA LEU A 60 16.95 -0.29 -3.98
C LEU A 60 18.05 -0.34 -5.04
N GLY A 61 17.68 -0.43 -6.31
CA GLY A 61 18.64 -0.46 -7.41
C GLY A 61 19.28 0.90 -7.72
N ALA A 62 18.58 2.00 -7.41
CA ALA A 62 19.17 3.34 -7.52
C ALA A 62 20.21 3.56 -6.41
N PHE A 63 19.87 3.17 -5.18
CA PHE A 63 20.76 3.19 -4.03
C PHE A 63 22.04 2.37 -4.27
N GLU A 64 21.91 1.12 -4.74
CA GLU A 64 23.07 0.30 -5.09
C GLU A 64 23.95 0.94 -6.18
N ARG A 65 23.35 1.53 -7.23
CA ARG A 65 24.12 2.21 -8.29
C ARG A 65 24.92 3.39 -7.74
N LEU A 66 24.39 4.13 -6.77
CA LEU A 66 25.12 5.21 -6.11
C LEU A 66 26.33 4.65 -5.34
N ILE A 67 26.17 3.54 -4.62
CA ILE A 67 27.25 2.86 -3.91
C ILE A 67 28.33 2.35 -4.88
N VAL A 68 27.93 1.72 -5.99
CA VAL A 68 28.85 1.27 -7.05
C VAL A 68 29.60 2.46 -7.66
N SER A 69 28.93 3.58 -7.84
CA SER A 69 29.55 4.82 -8.34
C SER A 69 30.62 5.32 -7.35
N GLU A 70 30.30 5.41 -6.05
CA GLU A 70 31.29 5.78 -5.02
C GLU A 70 32.49 4.85 -5.01
N LYS A 71 32.27 3.53 -5.08
CA LYS A 71 33.36 2.54 -5.15
C LYS A 71 34.32 2.87 -6.27
N LYS A 72 33.81 3.10 -7.48
CA LYS A 72 34.60 3.46 -8.67
C LYS A 72 35.36 4.78 -8.50
N HIS A 73 34.77 5.77 -7.82
CA HIS A 73 35.45 7.03 -7.55
C HIS A 73 36.63 6.83 -6.61
N ILE A 74 36.48 6.02 -5.56
CA ILE A 74 37.55 5.75 -4.59
C ILE A 74 38.62 4.83 -5.20
N GLU A 75 38.24 3.84 -6.03
CA GLU A 75 39.19 3.02 -6.80
C GLU A 75 40.08 3.88 -7.72
N LYS A 76 39.52 4.92 -8.36
CA LYS A 76 40.31 5.89 -9.13
C LYS A 76 41.29 6.69 -8.26
N MET A 77 40.92 6.99 -7.01
CA MET A 77 41.85 7.63 -6.07
C MET A 77 43.01 6.68 -5.73
N VAL A 78 42.74 5.41 -5.48
CA VAL A 78 43.77 4.39 -5.24
C VAL A 78 44.68 4.23 -6.46
N GLN A 79 44.12 4.16 -7.67
CA GLN A 79 44.90 4.06 -8.91
C GLN A 79 45.83 5.27 -9.13
N SER A 80 45.50 6.44 -8.60
CA SER A 80 46.39 7.61 -8.69
C SER A 80 47.66 7.51 -7.86
N TYR A 81 47.75 6.52 -6.95
CA TYR A 81 48.98 6.16 -6.25
C TYR A 81 49.80 5.10 -7.00
N ASP A 82 49.24 4.45 -8.03
CA ASP A 82 49.88 3.37 -8.80
C ASP A 82 50.68 3.90 -10.00
N VAL A 83 51.37 5.03 -9.80
CA VAL A 83 52.17 5.65 -10.85
C VAL A 83 53.49 4.90 -10.97
N GLY A 84 53.80 4.42 -12.18
CA GLY A 84 54.99 3.61 -12.46
C GLY A 84 56.29 4.30 -12.03
N ALA A 85 57.32 3.49 -11.74
CA ALA A 85 58.60 3.86 -11.12
C ALA A 85 59.44 4.98 -11.79
N ASN A 86 58.95 5.61 -12.86
CA ASN A 86 59.64 6.65 -13.64
C ASN A 86 59.09 8.07 -13.47
N GLU A 87 57.99 8.29 -12.73
CA GLU A 87 57.48 9.64 -12.45
C GLU A 87 57.67 10.00 -10.97
N GLN A 88 58.41 11.08 -10.70
CA GLN A 88 58.43 11.69 -9.37
C GLN A 88 57.08 12.34 -9.10
N VAL A 89 56.17 11.57 -8.50
CA VAL A 89 54.88 12.09 -8.04
C VAL A 89 55.12 12.94 -6.80
N ASP A 90 54.68 14.20 -6.84
CA ASP A 90 54.55 15.02 -5.64
C ASP A 90 53.45 14.43 -4.75
N LEU A 91 53.87 13.60 -3.79
CA LEU A 91 53.00 12.93 -2.83
C LEU A 91 52.18 13.92 -2.01
N MET A 92 52.73 15.10 -1.68
CA MET A 92 52.03 16.09 -0.86
C MET A 92 50.86 16.73 -1.63
N ALA A 93 51.07 17.03 -2.92
CA ALA A 93 50.01 17.52 -3.79
C ALA A 93 48.97 16.42 -4.12
N LEU A 94 49.40 15.16 -4.25
CA LEU A 94 48.50 14.03 -4.44
C LEU A 94 47.61 13.82 -3.21
N ASP A 95 48.20 13.74 -2.02
CA ASP A 95 47.50 13.57 -0.75
C ASP A 95 46.48 14.68 -0.52
N SER A 96 46.85 15.93 -0.82
CA SER A 96 45.94 17.08 -0.70
C SER A 96 44.71 16.94 -1.61
N ARG A 97 44.90 16.50 -2.86
CA ARG A 97 43.80 16.26 -3.81
C ARG A 97 42.93 15.08 -3.40
N VAL A 98 43.53 13.98 -2.94
CA VAL A 98 42.82 12.78 -2.51
C VAL A 98 42.00 13.06 -1.26
N ARG A 99 42.56 13.77 -0.28
CA ARG A 99 41.85 14.19 0.93
C ARG A 99 40.60 15.02 0.60
N LEU A 100 40.72 16.03 -0.27
CA LEU A 100 39.58 16.83 -0.70
C LEU A 100 38.47 15.98 -1.35
N ARG A 101 38.85 15.02 -2.20
CA ARG A 101 37.88 14.11 -2.84
C ARG A 101 37.26 13.13 -1.85
N LEU A 102 38.02 12.68 -0.86
CA LEU A 102 37.55 11.80 0.19
C LEU A 102 36.55 12.50 1.11
N ASP A 103 36.82 13.77 1.45
CA ASP A 103 35.92 14.63 2.22
C ASP A 103 34.60 14.90 1.46
N ALA A 104 34.64 14.91 0.12
CA ALA A 104 33.46 15.02 -0.74
C ALA A 104 32.75 13.68 -1.01
N SER A 105 33.28 12.54 -0.55
CA SER A 105 32.66 11.23 -0.76
C SER A 105 31.45 11.02 0.16
N ASN A 106 30.41 10.41 -0.40
CA ASN A 106 29.17 10.13 0.32
C ASN A 106 29.15 8.73 0.96
N TYR A 107 30.27 8.00 0.97
CA TYR A 107 30.28 6.61 1.45
C TYR A 107 29.74 6.47 2.89
N LYS A 108 30.09 7.40 3.80
CA LYS A 108 29.61 7.39 5.18
C LYS A 108 28.09 7.47 5.26
N PHE A 109 27.48 8.25 4.38
CA PHE A 109 26.03 8.36 4.30
C PHE A 109 25.41 7.04 3.84
N TYR A 110 25.92 6.42 2.76
CA TYR A 110 25.37 5.15 2.28
C TYR A 110 25.54 4.01 3.28
N GLU A 111 26.68 3.95 3.97
CA GLU A 111 26.93 2.99 5.05
C GLU A 111 25.97 3.19 6.22
N THR A 112 25.74 4.45 6.61
CA THR A 112 24.76 4.81 7.64
C THR A 112 23.34 4.40 7.24
N VAL A 113 22.93 4.68 5.99
CA VAL A 113 21.61 4.30 5.47
C VAL A 113 21.42 2.80 5.52
N TRP A 114 22.42 2.03 5.10
CA TRP A 114 22.35 0.59 5.12
C TRP A 114 22.31 0.01 6.55
N GLU A 115 23.10 0.57 7.45
CA GLU A 115 23.10 0.18 8.85
C GLU A 115 21.76 0.46 9.54
N VAL A 116 21.15 1.62 9.29
CA VAL A 116 19.77 1.88 9.73
C VAL A 116 18.81 0.87 9.11
N THR A 117 18.94 0.60 7.80
CA THR A 117 18.07 -0.33 7.08
C THR A 117 18.08 -1.71 7.75
N LYS A 118 19.25 -2.25 8.13
CA LYS A 118 19.34 -3.55 8.80
C LYS A 118 18.57 -3.64 10.12
N ARG A 119 18.28 -2.51 10.77
CA ARG A 119 17.55 -2.42 12.04
C ARG A 119 16.04 -2.24 11.86
N CYS A 120 15.56 -2.21 10.62
CA CYS A 120 14.15 -2.03 10.27
C CYS A 120 13.48 -3.35 9.88
N CYS A 121 12.15 -3.31 9.76
CA CYS A 121 11.32 -4.44 9.32
C CYS A 121 10.45 -4.07 8.12
N ASP A 122 10.08 -5.05 7.30
CA ASP A 122 9.19 -4.91 6.14
C ASP A 122 9.53 -3.71 5.24
N LEU A 123 10.72 -3.76 4.63
CA LEU A 123 11.21 -2.71 3.74
C LEU A 123 10.36 -2.68 2.47
N THR A 124 9.71 -1.55 2.22
CA THR A 124 8.83 -1.35 1.05
C THR A 124 9.49 -0.47 -0.02
N ARG A 125 10.35 0.48 0.36
CA ARG A 125 11.01 1.39 -0.60
C ARG A 125 12.28 2.00 -0.04
N MET A 126 13.23 2.33 -0.91
CA MET A 126 14.36 3.21 -0.63
C MET A 126 14.31 4.45 -1.53
N GLN A 127 14.77 5.61 -1.05
CA GLN A 127 14.87 6.86 -1.80
C GLN A 127 13.56 7.24 -2.52
N LYS A 128 12.53 7.59 -1.73
CA LYS A 128 11.25 8.07 -2.24
C LYS A 128 11.25 9.59 -2.28
N GLU A 129 11.20 10.14 -3.48
CA GLU A 129 10.98 11.57 -3.69
C GLU A 129 9.48 11.85 -3.87
N LEU A 130 8.98 12.85 -3.16
CA LEU A 130 7.56 13.23 -3.13
C LEU A 130 7.41 14.72 -3.35
N SER A 131 6.81 15.08 -4.47
CA SER A 131 6.42 16.46 -4.72
C SER A 131 5.09 16.77 -4.04
N TYR A 132 5.05 17.86 -3.29
CA TYR A 132 3.84 18.40 -2.70
C TYR A 132 3.77 19.90 -2.96
N LYS A 133 2.57 20.47 -2.91
CA LYS A 133 2.37 21.92 -3.02
C LYS A 133 2.30 22.52 -1.62
N THR A 134 3.12 23.53 -1.39
CA THR A 134 3.03 24.39 -0.21
C THR A 134 1.75 25.21 -0.21
N GLU A 135 1.45 25.87 0.91
CA GLU A 135 0.31 26.80 1.02
C GLU A 135 0.42 27.96 0.02
N SER A 136 1.65 28.39 -0.28
CA SER A 136 1.94 29.38 -1.33
C SER A 136 1.79 28.84 -2.77
N GLY A 137 1.46 27.55 -2.93
CA GLY A 137 1.32 26.88 -4.22
C GLY A 137 2.63 26.48 -4.89
N LYS A 138 3.79 26.78 -4.28
CA LYS A 138 5.12 26.36 -4.75
C LYS A 138 5.26 24.83 -4.61
N SER A 139 5.67 24.17 -5.69
CA SER A 139 5.97 22.74 -5.68
C SER A 139 7.32 22.51 -5.01
N ILE A 140 7.33 21.78 -3.90
CA ILE A 140 8.53 21.38 -3.17
C ILE A 140 8.62 19.86 -3.15
N SER A 141 9.83 19.34 -3.06
CA SER A 141 10.10 17.91 -3.03
C SER A 141 10.63 17.48 -1.66
N ALA A 142 9.97 16.52 -1.02
CA ALA A 142 10.44 15.84 0.18
C ALA A 142 11.12 14.52 -0.20
N VAL A 143 12.30 14.26 0.36
CA VAL A 143 13.09 13.05 0.09
C VAL A 143 13.09 12.15 1.32
N VAL A 144 12.37 11.04 1.23
CA VAL A 144 12.35 9.97 2.23
C VAL A 144 13.44 8.95 1.90
N ASP A 145 14.30 8.62 2.87
CA ASP A 145 15.41 7.70 2.61
C ASP A 145 14.93 6.24 2.65
N LEU A 146 14.08 5.87 3.61
CA LEU A 146 13.50 4.53 3.75
C LEU A 146 11.99 4.57 4.04
N VAL A 147 11.26 3.62 3.48
CA VAL A 147 9.85 3.35 3.78
C VAL A 147 9.75 1.91 4.28
N VAL A 148 9.34 1.75 5.54
CA VAL A 148 9.43 0.50 6.30
C VAL A 148 8.11 0.20 7.02
N ASN A 149 8.01 -0.96 7.67
CA ASN A 149 6.80 -1.42 8.37
C ASN A 149 5.57 -1.43 7.43
N GLY A 150 5.74 -1.97 6.22
CA GLY A 150 4.68 -2.02 5.20
C GLY A 150 4.27 -0.65 4.66
N GLY A 151 5.10 0.36 4.92
CA GLY A 151 4.89 1.75 4.52
C GLY A 151 4.23 2.66 5.55
N ALA A 152 3.96 2.12 6.74
CA ALA A 152 3.48 2.91 7.87
C ALA A 152 4.52 3.91 8.40
N ASP A 153 5.83 3.61 8.28
CA ASP A 153 6.90 4.46 8.79
C ASP A 153 7.79 4.99 7.65
N TRP A 154 8.00 6.30 7.63
CA TRP A 154 8.91 7.01 6.73
C TRP A 154 10.12 7.48 7.51
N ILE A 155 11.32 7.10 7.06
CA ILE A 155 12.57 7.42 7.74
C ILE A 155 13.38 8.38 6.89
N LYS A 156 13.80 9.47 7.52
CA LYS A 156 14.82 10.39 7.03
C LYS A 156 16.07 10.26 7.89
N ILE A 157 17.21 10.10 7.26
CA ILE A 157 18.50 9.97 7.94
C ILE A 157 19.27 11.27 7.75
N VAL A 158 19.64 11.89 8.87
CA VAL A 158 20.38 13.15 8.91
C VAL A 158 21.74 12.90 9.55
N THR A 159 22.79 13.29 8.83
CA THR A 159 24.20 13.12 9.22
C THR A 159 24.87 14.47 9.57
N THR A 160 24.06 15.50 9.81
CA THR A 160 24.50 16.83 10.26
C THR A 160 25.14 16.75 11.65
N THR A 161 26.16 17.57 11.87
CA THR A 161 26.88 17.64 13.15
C THR A 161 26.30 18.71 14.04
N GLN A 162 26.51 18.57 15.34
CA GLN A 162 26.08 19.55 16.32
C GLN A 162 26.69 20.93 16.07
N ARG A 163 27.96 20.97 15.66
CA ARG A 163 28.64 22.21 15.25
C ARG A 163 27.93 22.90 14.08
N ARG A 164 27.45 22.13 13.09
CA ARG A 164 26.74 22.70 11.94
C ARG A 164 25.37 23.22 12.35
N ILE A 165 24.62 22.48 13.17
CA ILE A 165 23.33 22.96 13.71
C ILE A 165 23.52 24.28 14.47
N PHE A 166 24.58 24.38 15.28
CA PHE A 166 24.86 25.60 16.03
C PHE A 166 25.11 26.82 15.13
N TYR A 167 25.85 26.66 14.02
CA TYR A 167 26.03 27.72 13.05
C TYR A 167 24.70 28.10 12.38
N GLU A 168 23.91 27.12 11.96
CA GLU A 168 22.59 27.37 11.36
C GLU A 168 21.63 28.07 12.34
N MET A 169 21.67 27.73 13.62
CA MET A 169 20.91 28.42 14.67
C MET A 169 21.38 29.88 14.83
N THR A 170 22.70 30.11 14.81
CA THR A 170 23.26 31.46 14.90
C THR A 170 22.84 32.31 13.69
N ASP A 171 22.93 31.76 12.48
CA ASP A 171 22.52 32.43 11.24
C ASP A 171 21.01 32.74 11.23
N ALA A 172 20.20 31.87 11.84
CA ALA A 172 18.77 32.07 12.04
C ALA A 172 18.42 33.08 13.16
N GLY A 173 19.42 33.68 13.81
CA GLY A 173 19.23 34.69 14.85
C GLY A 173 18.73 34.12 16.19
N TRP A 174 19.08 32.88 16.50
CA TRP A 174 18.69 32.25 17.78
C TRP A 174 19.28 33.03 18.97
N ASP A 175 18.42 33.42 19.91
CA ASP A 175 18.85 34.05 21.16
C ASP A 175 19.19 32.97 22.20
N TRP A 176 20.42 32.99 22.70
CA TRP A 176 20.96 31.98 23.62
C TRP A 176 20.86 32.44 25.08
N ASP A 177 20.48 33.70 25.32
CA ASP A 177 20.43 34.33 26.65
C ASP A 177 19.04 34.23 27.31
N GLU A 178 18.03 33.67 26.62
CA GLU A 178 16.76 33.30 27.25
C GLU A 178 16.97 32.06 28.14
N ASP A 179 16.76 32.22 29.44
CA ASP A 179 16.81 31.11 30.41
C ASP A 179 15.77 30.04 30.04
N PHE A 180 16.19 29.01 29.30
CA PHE A 180 15.38 27.85 28.88
C PHE A 180 14.77 27.04 30.04
N SER A 181 14.99 27.47 31.29
CA SER A 181 14.46 26.90 32.52
C SER A 181 13.13 27.50 32.96
N ASP A 182 12.77 28.68 32.44
CA ASP A 182 11.44 29.24 32.62
C ASP A 182 10.60 28.83 31.40
N GLU A 183 9.78 27.78 31.55
CA GLU A 183 8.89 27.24 30.51
C GLU A 183 7.76 28.23 30.18
N GLY A 184 8.10 29.44 29.74
CA GLY A 184 7.17 30.40 29.20
C GLY A 184 6.65 29.88 27.87
N THR A 185 5.43 29.33 27.86
CA THR A 185 4.74 28.79 26.67
C THR A 185 4.78 29.75 25.47
N THR A 186 4.87 31.05 25.72
CA THR A 186 4.94 32.11 24.72
C THR A 186 6.24 32.19 23.92
N ALA A 187 7.41 31.89 24.52
CA ALA A 187 8.71 31.95 23.82
C ALA A 187 8.90 30.73 22.90
N ASP A 188 8.56 29.54 23.41
CA ASP A 188 8.52 28.29 22.64
C ASP A 188 7.60 28.40 21.42
N GLU A 189 6.42 29.03 21.57
CA GLU A 189 5.48 29.25 20.45
C GLU A 189 6.04 30.22 19.39
N ALA A 190 6.72 31.30 19.81
CA ALA A 190 7.36 32.23 18.89
C ALA A 190 8.48 31.55 18.08
N MET A 191 9.35 30.77 18.73
CA MET A 191 10.39 30.00 18.06
C MET A 191 9.79 28.92 17.13
N LEU A 192 8.72 28.24 17.55
CA LEU A 192 8.01 27.30 16.69
C LEU A 192 7.42 27.96 15.45
N ALA A 193 6.93 29.19 15.55
CA ALA A 193 6.45 29.95 14.40
C ALA A 193 7.59 30.22 13.40
N ILE A 194 8.77 30.59 13.88
CA ILE A 194 9.98 30.75 13.04
C ILE A 194 10.36 29.43 12.38
N LEU A 195 10.38 28.32 13.12
CA LEU A 195 10.69 27.00 12.57
C LEU A 195 9.64 26.50 11.56
N ARG A 196 8.40 26.99 11.63
CA ARG A 196 7.34 26.69 10.68
C ARG A 196 7.38 27.56 9.43
N ASP A 197 8.07 28.70 9.47
CA ASP A 197 8.21 29.60 8.32
C ASP A 197 8.88 28.89 7.13
N GLU A 198 8.28 29.02 5.94
CA GLU A 198 8.69 28.31 4.73
C GLU A 198 9.87 28.96 3.99
N THR A 199 10.45 30.02 4.55
CA THR A 199 11.61 30.73 3.98
C THR A 199 12.88 29.86 3.95
N GLU A 200 13.78 30.16 3.00
CA GLU A 200 14.97 29.33 2.70
C GLU A 200 16.04 29.36 3.81
N ASP A 201 15.99 30.35 4.71
CA ASP A 201 16.96 30.57 5.80
C ASP A 201 16.67 29.77 7.09
N SER A 202 15.83 28.74 6.99
CA SER A 202 15.49 27.88 8.14
C SER A 202 16.53 26.77 8.37
N ILE A 203 16.75 26.46 9.66
CA ILE A 203 17.66 25.40 10.13
C ILE A 203 17.32 24.08 9.44
N GLU A 204 18.33 23.34 8.96
CA GLU A 204 18.17 22.19 8.05
C GLU A 204 17.22 21.13 8.62
N VAL A 205 17.37 20.79 9.91
CA VAL A 205 16.54 19.76 10.56
C VAL A 205 15.06 20.15 10.62
N ALA A 206 14.75 21.43 10.87
CA ALA A 206 13.39 21.93 10.92
C ALA A 206 12.79 21.99 9.51
N ARG A 207 13.56 22.44 8.51
CA ARG A 207 13.17 22.42 7.10
C ARG A 207 12.83 21.00 6.63
N VAL A 208 13.69 20.03 6.95
CA VAL A 208 13.47 18.61 6.66
C VAL A 208 12.19 18.10 7.32
N ALA A 209 11.99 18.39 8.61
CA ALA A 209 10.78 17.99 9.33
C ALA A 209 9.52 18.56 8.69
N ARG A 210 9.52 19.85 8.34
CA ARG A 210 8.40 20.52 7.66
C ARG A 210 8.05 19.84 6.34
N HIS A 211 9.04 19.61 5.49
CA HIS A 211 8.82 18.97 4.19
C HIS A 211 8.31 17.53 4.33
N MET A 212 8.87 16.76 5.26
CA MET A 212 8.45 15.39 5.51
C MET A 212 7.01 15.31 6.05
N VAL A 213 6.66 16.15 7.02
CA VAL A 213 5.31 16.23 7.59
C VAL A 213 4.30 16.68 6.53
N ALA A 214 4.62 17.72 5.76
CA ALA A 214 3.73 18.19 4.69
C ALA A 214 3.50 17.13 3.61
N ALA A 215 4.54 16.41 3.18
CA ALA A 215 4.39 15.31 2.22
C ALA A 215 3.61 14.11 2.80
N ALA A 216 3.79 13.82 4.09
CA ALA A 216 3.03 12.78 4.79
C ALA A 216 1.53 13.12 4.91
N ARG A 217 1.19 14.40 5.12
CA ARG A 217 -0.22 14.86 5.20
C ARG A 217 -1.02 14.60 3.93
N THR A 218 -0.37 14.65 2.77
CA THR A 218 -1.01 14.41 1.46
C THR A 218 -0.87 12.97 0.99
N SER A 219 -0.31 12.09 1.82
CA SER A 219 -0.02 10.70 1.44
C SER A 219 -0.74 9.72 2.35
N TYR A 220 -1.38 8.73 1.75
CA TYR A 220 -2.03 7.65 2.47
C TYR A 220 -1.41 6.32 2.04
N GLU A 221 -0.99 5.52 3.01
CA GLU A 221 -0.55 4.15 2.83
C GLU A 221 -1.42 3.26 3.74
N GLY A 222 -2.09 2.26 3.18
CA GLY A 222 -3.02 1.43 3.96
C GLY A 222 -4.14 2.23 4.65
N TYR A 223 -4.61 3.31 4.01
CA TYR A 223 -5.61 4.23 4.58
C TYR A 223 -5.20 4.94 5.88
N ARG A 224 -3.89 5.07 6.13
CA ARG A 224 -3.33 5.86 7.22
C ARG A 224 -2.29 6.83 6.69
N ARG A 225 -2.11 7.94 7.39
CA ARG A 225 -0.95 8.81 7.18
C ARG A 225 0.30 8.11 7.73
N PRO A 226 1.42 8.16 7.02
CA PRO A 226 2.66 7.56 7.49
C PRO A 226 3.22 8.36 8.66
N ARG A 227 3.80 7.65 9.62
CA ARG A 227 4.59 8.25 10.69
C ARG A 227 5.95 8.66 10.16
N VAL A 228 6.38 9.86 10.50
CA VAL A 228 7.68 10.41 10.08
C VAL A 228 8.69 10.20 11.20
N ARG A 229 9.85 9.63 10.86
CA ARG A 229 11.00 9.45 11.76
C ARG A 229 12.23 10.17 11.18
N ILE A 230 12.83 11.07 11.94
CA ILE A 230 14.10 11.72 11.61
C ILE A 230 15.19 11.14 12.51
N LEU A 231 16.20 10.52 11.91
CA LEU A 231 17.29 9.86 12.62
C LEU A 231 18.55 10.73 12.54
N MET A 232 18.91 11.35 13.66
CA MET A 232 20.07 12.21 13.84
C MET A 232 21.28 11.38 14.28
N THR A 233 21.95 10.76 13.32
CA THR A 233 22.97 9.72 13.54
C THR A 233 24.28 10.22 14.17
N ARG A 234 24.49 11.55 14.19
CA ARG A 234 25.71 12.20 14.70
C ARG A 234 25.44 13.24 15.79
N ILE A 235 24.23 13.26 16.32
CA ILE A 235 23.84 14.12 17.43
C ILE A 235 23.57 13.23 18.63
N SER A 236 24.03 13.65 19.79
CA SER A 236 23.74 13.02 21.08
C SER A 236 23.02 14.04 21.95
N GLU A 237 21.87 13.67 22.52
CA GLU A 237 21.21 14.56 23.48
C GLU A 237 21.98 14.64 24.80
N GLY A 238 21.91 15.79 25.47
CA GLY A 238 22.62 16.06 26.72
C GLY A 238 24.03 16.61 26.52
N GLU A 239 24.53 16.71 25.29
CA GLU A 239 25.82 17.36 24.99
C GLU A 239 25.67 18.89 24.87
N ASN A 240 24.50 19.40 24.44
CA ASN A 240 24.23 20.83 24.35
C ASN A 240 22.73 21.13 24.50
N ALA A 241 22.40 21.86 25.54
CA ALA A 241 21.02 22.15 25.94
C ALA A 241 20.21 22.90 24.86
N ALA A 242 20.85 23.75 24.06
CA ALA A 242 20.15 24.55 23.06
C ALA A 242 19.88 23.74 21.77
N VAL A 243 20.78 22.83 21.39
CA VAL A 243 20.47 21.84 20.35
C VAL A 243 19.35 20.89 20.82
N ASP A 244 19.37 20.48 22.08
CA ASP A 244 18.31 19.65 22.67
C ASP A 244 16.96 20.38 22.68
N HIS A 245 16.95 21.69 23.00
CA HIS A 245 15.75 22.53 22.91
C HIS A 245 15.23 22.64 21.49
N LEU A 246 16.08 22.92 20.50
CA LEU A 246 15.69 22.90 19.09
C LEU A 246 15.05 21.56 18.71
N LEU A 247 15.64 20.42 19.08
CA LEU A 247 15.08 19.10 18.76
C LEU A 247 13.74 18.85 19.46
N ARG A 248 13.53 19.36 20.69
CA ARG A 248 12.22 19.34 21.35
C ARG A 248 11.18 20.14 20.56
N LEU A 249 11.54 21.32 20.05
CA LEU A 249 10.64 22.13 19.22
C LEU A 249 10.35 21.46 17.88
N VAL A 250 11.36 20.88 17.22
CA VAL A 250 11.16 20.14 15.96
C VAL A 250 10.18 18.99 16.15
N ARG A 251 10.21 18.26 17.27
CA ARG A 251 9.22 17.20 17.55
C ARG A 251 7.78 17.73 17.63
N LYS A 252 7.59 18.96 18.16
CA LYS A 252 6.28 19.66 18.19
C LYS A 252 5.82 20.14 16.80
N MET A 253 6.62 19.97 15.74
CA MET A 253 6.18 20.22 14.36
C MET A 253 5.31 19.09 13.79
N GLY A 254 5.24 17.94 14.48
CA GLY A 254 4.18 16.96 14.25
C GLY A 254 2.80 17.58 14.52
N GLY A 255 1.76 17.04 13.88
CA GLY A 255 0.41 17.59 13.99
C GLY A 255 -0.43 17.33 12.74
N ASP A 256 -1.76 17.45 12.89
CA ASP A 256 -2.77 17.12 11.87
C ASP A 256 -2.67 15.65 11.43
N GLY A 257 -2.71 14.71 12.37
CA GLY A 257 -2.71 13.27 12.07
C GLY A 257 -1.38 12.70 11.55
N VAL A 258 -0.28 13.46 11.61
CA VAL A 258 1.08 12.97 11.32
C VAL A 258 1.93 12.99 12.60
N GLU A 259 2.33 11.81 13.04
CA GLU A 259 3.27 11.62 14.14
C GLU A 259 4.70 11.88 13.64
N LEU A 260 5.44 12.75 14.33
CA LEU A 260 6.84 13.07 14.03
C LEU A 260 7.73 12.63 15.20
N ILE A 261 8.60 11.67 14.94
CA ILE A 261 9.62 11.20 15.88
C ILE A 261 10.98 11.73 15.43
N VAL A 262 11.74 12.30 16.36
CA VAL A 262 13.15 12.64 16.15
C VAL A 262 14.00 11.82 17.11
N GLU A 263 14.91 11.02 16.56
CA GLU A 263 15.79 10.12 17.30
C GLU A 263 17.25 10.55 17.17
N THR A 264 18.04 10.40 18.23
CA THR A 264 19.47 10.76 18.29
C THR A 264 20.33 9.53 18.58
N ALA A 265 21.65 9.65 18.46
CA ALA A 265 22.59 8.52 18.53
C ALA A 265 22.72 7.87 19.92
N ASN A 266 22.23 8.51 20.98
CA ASN A 266 22.36 8.06 22.36
C ASN A 266 21.02 7.94 23.11
N ARG A 267 19.92 8.50 22.58
CA ARG A 267 18.61 8.40 23.21
C ARG A 267 17.75 7.39 22.45
N PRO A 268 17.26 6.33 23.10
CA PRO A 268 16.23 5.49 22.51
C PRO A 268 14.95 6.33 22.28
N GLY A 269 14.28 6.13 21.14
CA GLY A 269 12.86 6.47 21.01
C GLY A 269 12.02 5.84 22.14
N GLU A 270 10.79 6.34 22.33
CA GLU A 270 9.88 6.01 23.45
C GLU A 270 9.89 4.53 23.88
N GLU A 271 9.65 4.31 25.18
CA GLU A 271 9.62 3.04 25.93
C GLU A 271 9.89 1.77 25.09
N GLY A 272 11.18 1.45 24.88
CA GLY A 272 11.57 0.21 24.20
C GLY A 272 12.82 0.25 23.32
N GLY A 273 13.54 1.37 23.23
CA GLY A 273 14.74 1.42 22.39
C GLY A 273 14.44 1.80 20.95
N GLY A 274 14.75 3.03 20.55
CA GLY A 274 14.63 3.50 19.16
C GLY A 274 15.55 2.76 18.17
N ILE A 275 15.45 3.07 16.88
CA ILE A 275 16.19 2.39 15.81
C ILE A 275 17.71 2.55 15.99
N LEU A 276 18.19 3.74 16.34
CA LEU A 276 19.62 4.03 16.56
C LEU A 276 20.15 3.43 17.85
N ALA A 277 19.28 3.21 18.85
CA ALA A 277 19.65 2.59 20.12
C ALA A 277 19.73 1.05 20.07
N ARG A 278 19.24 0.42 18.99
CA ARG A 278 19.30 -1.04 18.84
C ARG A 278 20.66 -1.49 18.30
N PRO A 279 21.20 -2.62 18.81
CA PRO A 279 22.37 -3.23 18.20
C PRO A 279 22.07 -3.60 16.75
N SER A 280 23.09 -3.56 15.89
CA SER A 280 22.94 -4.03 14.51
C SER A 280 22.69 -5.54 14.53
N PRO A 281 21.56 -6.04 14.00
CA PRO A 281 21.29 -7.47 13.99
C PRO A 281 22.25 -8.19 13.03
N PRO A 282 22.48 -9.50 13.21
CA PRO A 282 23.13 -10.34 12.22
C PRO A 282 22.43 -10.20 10.87
N LEU A 283 23.20 -10.26 9.78
CA LEU A 283 22.67 -9.99 8.44
C LEU A 283 21.50 -10.92 8.05
N ASP A 284 21.53 -12.18 8.48
CA ASP A 284 20.47 -13.15 8.16
C ASP A 284 19.14 -12.75 8.81
N GLU A 285 19.18 -12.32 10.07
CA GLU A 285 18.04 -11.81 10.81
C GLU A 285 17.56 -10.47 10.23
N ALA A 286 18.48 -9.58 9.86
CA ALA A 286 18.16 -8.31 9.20
C ALA A 286 17.41 -8.56 7.88
N VAL A 287 17.92 -9.44 7.02
CA VAL A 287 17.31 -9.76 5.73
C VAL A 287 15.94 -10.41 5.94
N ALA A 288 15.81 -11.34 6.88
CA ALA A 288 14.53 -11.96 7.21
C ALA A 288 13.51 -10.95 7.76
N SER A 289 13.95 -9.94 8.52
CA SER A 289 13.08 -8.88 9.05
C SER A 289 12.65 -7.88 7.98
N LEU A 290 13.56 -7.54 7.06
CA LEU A 290 13.28 -6.64 5.94
C LEU A 290 12.37 -7.26 4.88
N VAL A 291 12.41 -8.59 4.76
CA VAL A 291 11.52 -9.35 3.91
C VAL A 291 10.26 -9.71 4.69
N ARG A 292 9.10 -9.18 4.30
CA ARG A 292 7.82 -9.62 4.87
C ARG A 292 7.67 -11.13 4.67
N ALA A 293 7.88 -11.88 5.75
CA ALA A 293 7.91 -13.35 5.73
C ALA A 293 6.51 -13.94 5.57
N ASP A 294 5.50 -13.34 6.23
CA ASP A 294 4.11 -13.72 6.11
C ASP A 294 3.28 -12.57 5.47
N PRO A 295 2.78 -12.75 4.23
CA PRO A 295 1.91 -11.76 3.61
C PRO A 295 0.56 -11.61 4.33
N PHE A 296 0.16 -12.55 5.19
CA PHE A 296 -1.14 -12.60 5.86
C PHE A 296 -1.08 -12.40 7.38
N GLY A 297 0.09 -12.03 7.92
CA GLY A 297 0.30 -11.90 9.36
C GLY A 297 -0.51 -10.78 10.03
N ASP A 298 -1.00 -9.81 9.25
CA ASP A 298 -1.88 -8.72 9.68
C ASP A 298 -3.37 -9.04 9.47
N PHE A 299 -3.71 -10.25 9.04
CA PHE A 299 -5.11 -10.63 8.85
C PHE A 299 -5.80 -10.87 10.19
N SER A 300 -7.04 -10.42 10.31
CA SER A 300 -7.91 -10.78 11.41
C SER A 300 -8.18 -12.30 11.43
N GLY A 301 -8.39 -12.85 12.63
CA GLY A 301 -8.73 -14.27 12.81
C GLY A 301 -10.06 -14.69 12.15
N THR A 302 -10.91 -13.72 11.83
CA THR A 302 -12.11 -13.89 10.99
C THR A 302 -12.03 -12.91 9.83
N LEU A 303 -12.30 -13.35 8.61
CA LEU A 303 -12.23 -12.56 7.39
C LEU A 303 -13.62 -12.23 6.88
N ASN A 304 -13.81 -10.97 6.49
CA ASN A 304 -14.99 -10.56 5.74
C ASN A 304 -14.74 -10.78 4.24
N VAL A 305 -15.50 -11.65 3.61
CA VAL A 305 -15.29 -12.10 2.24
C VAL A 305 -16.30 -11.40 1.31
N ASP A 306 -15.79 -10.59 0.38
CA ASP A 306 -16.62 -9.92 -0.63
C ASP A 306 -17.15 -10.92 -1.67
N CYS A 307 -18.28 -10.58 -2.30
CA CYS A 307 -18.96 -11.37 -3.33
C CYS A 307 -18.01 -11.82 -4.46
N SER A 308 -17.06 -10.95 -4.84
CA SER A 308 -16.11 -11.23 -5.92
C SER A 308 -15.12 -12.36 -5.61
N VAL A 309 -14.92 -12.71 -4.33
CA VAL A 309 -14.05 -13.81 -3.90
C VAL A 309 -14.73 -15.15 -4.10
N PHE A 310 -16.05 -15.22 -3.86
CA PHE A 310 -16.82 -16.45 -4.07
C PHE A 310 -16.80 -16.89 -5.54
N MET A 311 -16.70 -15.95 -6.47
CA MET A 311 -16.49 -16.26 -7.89
C MET A 311 -15.20 -17.05 -8.09
N ALA A 312 -14.10 -16.73 -7.39
CA ALA A 312 -12.87 -17.50 -7.44
C ALA A 312 -12.98 -18.84 -6.71
N LEU A 313 -13.64 -18.87 -5.55
CA LEU A 313 -13.83 -20.11 -4.76
C LEU A 313 -14.77 -21.12 -5.40
N ALA A 314 -15.65 -20.71 -6.32
CA ALA A 314 -16.59 -21.61 -6.96
C ALA A 314 -16.26 -21.88 -8.44
N SER A 315 -15.48 -21.04 -9.11
CA SER A 315 -15.24 -21.13 -10.55
C SER A 315 -14.54 -22.41 -10.98
N ASP A 316 -14.97 -22.99 -12.11
CA ASP A 316 -14.27 -24.13 -12.72
C ASP A 316 -12.81 -23.80 -13.07
N PHE A 317 -12.48 -22.54 -13.39
CA PHE A 317 -11.11 -22.12 -13.67
C PHE A 317 -10.16 -22.35 -12.50
N SER A 318 -10.65 -22.22 -11.27
CA SER A 318 -9.84 -22.32 -10.06
C SER A 318 -9.76 -23.75 -9.51
N HIS A 319 -10.62 -24.66 -9.98
CA HIS A 319 -10.72 -26.02 -9.47
C HIS A 319 -10.37 -27.09 -10.51
N THR A 320 -10.21 -26.72 -11.78
CA THR A 320 -9.96 -27.67 -12.87
C THR A 320 -8.85 -27.15 -13.79
N ALA A 321 -8.12 -28.08 -14.43
CA ALA A 321 -7.04 -27.74 -15.35
C ALA A 321 -7.60 -27.35 -16.74
N ILE A 322 -8.07 -26.09 -16.87
CA ILE A 322 -8.55 -25.54 -18.14
C ILE A 322 -7.42 -24.73 -18.79
N GLY A 323 -6.85 -25.22 -19.88
CA GLY A 323 -5.83 -24.50 -20.64
C GLY A 323 -6.42 -23.45 -21.60
N PRO A 324 -5.62 -22.47 -22.06
CA PRO A 324 -6.06 -21.37 -22.93
C PRO A 324 -6.55 -21.79 -24.33
N GLY A 325 -6.29 -23.05 -24.72
CA GLY A 325 -6.80 -23.65 -25.97
C GLY A 325 -8.11 -24.43 -25.82
N SER A 326 -8.73 -24.45 -24.63
CA SER A 326 -9.93 -25.23 -24.38
C SER A 326 -11.15 -24.69 -25.15
N GLU A 327 -11.94 -25.60 -25.72
CA GLU A 327 -13.20 -25.28 -26.39
C GLU A 327 -14.27 -24.75 -25.40
N LEU A 328 -14.06 -24.95 -24.11
CA LEU A 328 -14.93 -24.43 -23.05
C LEU A 328 -14.82 -22.90 -22.91
N LEU A 329 -13.78 -22.28 -23.48
CA LEU A 329 -13.51 -20.85 -23.35
C LEU A 329 -14.37 -20.04 -24.33
N ARG A 330 -15.34 -19.30 -23.79
CA ARG A 330 -16.34 -18.57 -24.59
C ARG A 330 -16.12 -17.07 -24.67
N SER A 331 -15.21 -16.53 -23.87
CA SER A 331 -14.91 -15.10 -23.84
C SER A 331 -13.41 -14.86 -23.77
N GLU A 332 -12.97 -13.66 -24.15
CA GLU A 332 -11.57 -13.26 -24.01
C GLU A 332 -11.12 -13.32 -22.55
N GLN A 333 -12.00 -12.97 -21.61
CA GLN A 333 -11.71 -13.07 -20.19
C GLN A 333 -11.46 -14.52 -19.75
N HIS A 334 -12.19 -15.50 -20.30
CA HIS A 334 -11.95 -16.92 -20.00
C HIS A 334 -10.54 -17.35 -20.44
N ARG A 335 -10.07 -16.85 -21.59
CA ARG A 335 -8.71 -17.14 -22.07
C ARG A 335 -7.65 -16.51 -21.19
N ILE A 336 -7.89 -15.28 -20.71
CA ILE A 336 -7.02 -14.61 -19.75
C ILE A 336 -6.95 -15.40 -18.45
N ASP A 337 -8.09 -15.81 -17.90
CA ASP A 337 -8.17 -16.56 -16.64
C ASP A 337 -7.46 -17.93 -16.77
N ALA A 338 -7.68 -18.64 -17.88
CA ALA A 338 -7.00 -19.92 -18.18
C ALA A 338 -5.48 -19.76 -18.40
N ALA A 339 -5.05 -18.70 -19.10
CA ALA A 339 -3.63 -18.41 -19.29
C ALA A 339 -2.94 -18.07 -17.96
N ASP A 340 -3.62 -17.33 -17.07
CA ASP A 340 -3.10 -16.98 -15.74
C ASP A 340 -2.87 -18.22 -14.86
N GLU A 341 -3.80 -19.19 -14.85
CA GLU A 341 -3.63 -20.46 -14.11
C GLU A 341 -2.47 -21.32 -14.67
N VAL A 342 -2.28 -21.33 -16.00
CA VAL A 342 -1.18 -22.09 -16.63
C VAL A 342 0.17 -21.42 -16.38
N GLU A 343 0.27 -20.09 -16.53
CA GLU A 343 1.53 -19.35 -16.36
C GLU A 343 2.01 -19.36 -14.90
N ASN A 344 1.08 -19.33 -13.94
CA ASN A 344 1.42 -19.05 -12.55
C ASN A 344 1.03 -20.17 -11.58
N GLY A 345 0.53 -21.28 -12.11
CA GLY A 345 0.04 -22.41 -11.33
C GLY A 345 -1.30 -22.14 -10.64
N PRO A 346 -1.80 -23.13 -9.87
CA PRO A 346 -3.13 -23.08 -9.28
C PRO A 346 -3.24 -21.96 -8.25
N ARG A 347 -3.94 -20.88 -8.61
CA ARG A 347 -4.08 -19.69 -7.75
C ARG A 347 -4.82 -19.96 -6.46
N LEU A 348 -5.74 -20.91 -6.52
CA LEU A 348 -6.49 -21.35 -5.37
C LEU A 348 -5.55 -21.88 -4.29
N ALA A 349 -4.64 -22.80 -4.64
CA ALA A 349 -3.71 -23.43 -3.69
C ALA A 349 -2.54 -22.52 -3.31
N THR A 350 -2.06 -21.68 -4.22
CA THR A 350 -0.85 -20.86 -4.00
C THR A 350 -1.12 -19.50 -3.38
N THR A 351 -2.35 -18.98 -3.47
CA THR A 351 -2.68 -17.61 -3.03
C THR A 351 -3.93 -17.56 -2.16
N LEU A 352 -5.06 -18.11 -2.62
CA LEU A 352 -6.34 -17.91 -1.94
C LEU A 352 -6.48 -18.77 -0.69
N TYR A 353 -6.18 -20.07 -0.76
CA TYR A 353 -6.23 -20.96 0.40
C TYR A 353 -5.27 -20.54 1.51
N PRO A 354 -4.00 -20.21 1.27
CA PRO A 354 -3.12 -19.69 2.31
C PRO A 354 -3.66 -18.43 3.01
N ALA A 355 -4.40 -17.59 2.28
CA ALA A 355 -5.01 -16.38 2.83
C ALA A 355 -6.24 -16.66 3.70
N LEU A 356 -7.00 -17.73 3.41
CA LEU A 356 -8.27 -18.07 4.07
C LEU A 356 -8.14 -19.16 5.14
N ALA A 357 -7.13 -20.03 5.02
CA ALA A 357 -6.87 -21.13 5.94
C ALA A 357 -6.76 -20.64 7.39
N GLU A 358 -7.17 -21.50 8.32
CA GLU A 358 -7.19 -21.28 9.78
C GLU A 358 -8.09 -20.15 10.28
N ARG A 359 -8.72 -19.38 9.38
CA ARG A 359 -9.52 -18.18 9.70
C ARG A 359 -11.01 -18.43 9.54
N GLY A 360 -11.82 -17.81 10.41
CA GLY A 360 -13.28 -17.76 10.24
C GLY A 360 -13.64 -16.98 8.98
N LEU A 361 -14.72 -17.36 8.28
CA LEU A 361 -15.15 -16.69 7.07
C LEU A 361 -16.58 -16.17 7.25
N VAL A 362 -16.76 -14.86 7.09
CA VAL A 362 -18.07 -14.20 7.14
C VAL A 362 -18.31 -13.41 5.87
N CYS A 363 -19.56 -13.20 5.49
CA CYS A 363 -19.92 -12.24 4.44
C CYS A 363 -21.29 -11.63 4.68
N THR A 364 -21.51 -10.43 4.16
CA THR A 364 -22.82 -9.77 4.25
C THR A 364 -23.88 -10.48 3.40
N ARG A 365 -25.13 -10.40 3.84
CA ARG A 365 -26.27 -10.98 3.11
C ARG A 365 -26.37 -10.49 1.67
N GLU A 366 -26.12 -9.21 1.41
CA GLU A 366 -26.14 -8.70 0.03
C GLU A 366 -25.06 -9.35 -0.84
N ALA A 367 -23.89 -9.66 -0.27
CA ALA A 367 -22.80 -10.32 -0.98
C ALA A 367 -23.16 -11.77 -1.30
N ALA A 368 -23.69 -12.51 -0.31
CA ALA A 368 -24.19 -13.87 -0.48
C ALA A 368 -25.30 -13.93 -1.53
N ASP A 369 -26.37 -13.13 -1.38
CA ASP A 369 -27.52 -13.11 -2.30
C ASP A 369 -27.11 -12.77 -3.73
N THR A 370 -26.23 -11.78 -3.89
CA THR A 370 -25.72 -11.39 -5.22
C THR A 370 -24.97 -12.53 -5.87
N PHE A 371 -24.10 -13.20 -5.12
CA PHE A 371 -23.33 -14.34 -5.62
C PHE A 371 -24.23 -15.52 -5.98
N LEU A 372 -25.12 -15.94 -5.07
CA LEU A 372 -26.04 -17.04 -5.27
C LEU A 372 -26.90 -16.81 -6.52
N LYS A 373 -27.48 -15.61 -6.67
CA LYS A 373 -28.24 -15.23 -7.88
C LYS A 373 -27.42 -15.42 -9.16
N ILE A 374 -26.14 -15.03 -9.15
CA ILE A 374 -25.25 -15.20 -10.31
C ILE A 374 -24.99 -16.69 -10.58
N VAL A 375 -24.56 -17.47 -9.59
CA VAL A 375 -24.19 -18.87 -9.82
C VAL A 375 -25.39 -19.73 -10.24
N TYR A 376 -26.55 -19.55 -9.63
CA TYR A 376 -27.73 -20.33 -10.01
C TYR A 376 -28.30 -19.92 -11.37
N LEU A 377 -28.10 -18.67 -11.78
CA LEU A 377 -28.55 -18.19 -13.10
C LEU A 377 -27.64 -18.67 -14.24
N ILE A 378 -26.31 -18.55 -14.06
CA ILE A 378 -25.36 -18.77 -15.16
C ILE A 378 -24.35 -19.89 -14.91
N GLY A 379 -24.10 -20.31 -13.68
CA GLY A 379 -23.02 -21.24 -13.32
C GLY A 379 -23.26 -22.69 -13.78
N THR A 380 -22.17 -23.43 -13.98
CA THR A 380 -22.18 -24.87 -14.28
C THR A 380 -22.65 -25.69 -13.06
N ASP A 381 -22.93 -26.98 -13.29
CA ASP A 381 -23.38 -27.87 -12.20
C ASP A 381 -22.31 -28.07 -11.13
N SER A 382 -21.03 -28.10 -11.54
CA SER A 382 -19.88 -28.15 -10.63
C SER A 382 -19.69 -26.84 -9.86
N GLU A 383 -19.88 -25.68 -10.50
CA GLU A 383 -19.85 -24.37 -9.84
C GLU A 383 -20.97 -24.25 -8.80
N GLN A 384 -22.19 -24.68 -9.13
CA GLN A 384 -23.31 -24.73 -8.17
C GLN A 384 -23.06 -25.72 -7.02
N ALA A 385 -22.46 -26.88 -7.31
CA ALA A 385 -22.11 -27.86 -6.29
C ALA A 385 -21.09 -27.30 -5.28
N ARG A 386 -20.06 -26.58 -5.76
CA ARG A 386 -19.09 -25.91 -4.87
C ARG A 386 -19.76 -24.80 -4.06
N THR A 387 -20.66 -24.03 -4.66
CA THR A 387 -21.43 -23.01 -3.93
C THR A 387 -22.24 -23.58 -2.78
N ARG A 388 -22.90 -24.74 -2.95
CA ARG A 388 -23.61 -25.44 -1.86
C ARG A 388 -22.67 -25.86 -0.72
N VAL A 389 -21.44 -26.25 -1.03
CA VAL A 389 -20.42 -26.57 -0.02
C VAL A 389 -19.97 -25.32 0.74
N ILE A 390 -19.81 -24.19 0.04
CA ILE A 390 -19.36 -22.91 0.61
C ILE A 390 -20.39 -22.31 1.58
N PHE A 391 -21.67 -22.25 1.20
CA PHE A 391 -22.72 -21.59 2.01
C PHE A 391 -23.58 -22.57 2.83
N GLY A 392 -23.58 -23.86 2.48
CA GLY A 392 -24.57 -24.82 2.99
C GLY A 392 -25.84 -24.89 2.14
N ASN A 393 -26.65 -25.92 2.41
CA ASN A 393 -28.00 -25.98 1.88
C ASN A 393 -28.83 -24.91 2.57
N GLN A 394 -29.09 -23.80 1.89
CA GLN A 394 -30.12 -22.83 2.33
C GLN A 394 -31.53 -23.42 2.29
N GLU A 395 -31.73 -24.58 1.65
CA GLU A 395 -33.03 -25.24 1.45
C GLU A 395 -33.62 -25.90 2.72
N GLU A 396 -32.90 -25.94 3.85
CA GLU A 396 -33.47 -26.39 5.13
C GLU A 396 -34.08 -25.23 5.97
N GLY A 397 -34.18 -24.02 5.40
CA GLY A 397 -34.76 -22.84 6.07
C GLY A 397 -36.17 -22.45 5.63
N ASP A 398 -36.71 -23.02 4.54
CA ASP A 398 -38.02 -22.65 3.98
C ASP A 398 -38.94 -23.90 3.81
N GLY A 399 -38.86 -24.83 4.76
CA GLY A 399 -39.62 -26.08 4.76
C GLY A 399 -40.44 -26.26 6.04
N ASP A 400 -41.63 -25.64 6.04
CA ASP A 400 -42.77 -25.93 6.90
C ASP A 400 -42.61 -25.72 8.42
N GLY A 401 -43.59 -25.04 9.00
CA GLY A 401 -43.66 -24.79 10.43
C GLY A 401 -43.89 -26.08 11.19
N CYS A 402 -42.80 -26.72 11.62
CA CYS A 402 -42.81 -27.61 12.75
C CYS A 402 -42.13 -26.86 13.89
N ASP A 403 -42.92 -26.50 14.90
CA ASP A 403 -42.48 -25.92 16.15
C ASP A 403 -41.42 -26.82 16.81
N ASP A 404 -40.14 -26.50 16.60
CA ASP A 404 -39.06 -26.94 17.49
C ASP A 404 -38.50 -25.69 18.16
N GLU A 405 -39.20 -25.26 19.21
CA GLU A 405 -38.69 -24.36 20.25
C GLU A 405 -37.58 -25.06 21.05
N GLY A 406 -36.52 -25.46 20.37
CA GLY A 406 -35.28 -25.96 20.93
C GLY A 406 -34.18 -24.96 20.62
N ASP A 407 -33.65 -24.31 21.66
CA ASP A 407 -32.39 -23.58 21.67
C ASP A 407 -31.23 -24.50 21.24
N GLY A 408 -31.16 -24.77 19.94
CA GLY A 408 -30.31 -25.77 19.31
C GLY A 408 -28.91 -25.24 19.09
N THR A 409 -28.20 -24.95 20.19
CA THR A 409 -26.77 -24.71 20.13
C THR A 409 -26.10 -25.99 19.63
N ARG A 410 -25.74 -26.03 18.33
CA ARG A 410 -25.02 -27.17 17.73
C ARG A 410 -23.80 -27.48 18.60
N THR A 411 -23.62 -28.75 18.95
CA THR A 411 -22.44 -29.13 19.74
C THR A 411 -21.16 -28.87 18.93
N PRO A 412 -20.03 -28.55 19.59
CA PRO A 412 -18.76 -28.35 18.91
C PRO A 412 -18.37 -29.54 18.03
N GLU A 413 -18.69 -30.77 18.43
CA GLU A 413 -18.42 -31.96 17.61
C GLU A 413 -19.22 -31.96 16.30
N ALA A 414 -20.50 -31.55 16.33
CA ALA A 414 -21.36 -31.53 15.14
C ALA A 414 -20.91 -30.45 14.13
N VAL A 415 -20.42 -29.31 14.61
CA VAL A 415 -19.84 -28.26 13.76
C VAL A 415 -18.57 -28.75 13.06
N GLU A 416 -17.69 -29.43 13.80
CA GLU A 416 -16.46 -29.98 13.25
C GLU A 416 -16.72 -31.13 12.26
N GLU A 417 -17.73 -31.95 12.51
CA GLU A 417 -18.14 -33.00 11.57
C GLU A 417 -18.72 -32.42 10.27
N ASP A 418 -19.57 -31.39 10.35
CA ASP A 418 -20.07 -30.67 9.16
C ASP A 418 -18.90 -30.06 8.36
N ARG A 419 -17.97 -29.40 9.05
CA ARG A 419 -16.77 -28.80 8.45
C ARG A 419 -15.96 -29.85 7.69
N ARG A 420 -15.69 -31.00 8.32
CA ARG A 420 -14.94 -32.11 7.69
C ARG A 420 -15.68 -32.65 6.45
N ARG A 421 -16.98 -32.89 6.57
CA ARG A 421 -17.83 -33.34 5.45
C ARG A 421 -17.77 -32.38 4.27
N ARG A 422 -17.80 -31.07 4.53
CA ARG A 422 -17.70 -30.03 3.48
C ARG A 422 -16.34 -30.01 2.81
N ILE A 423 -15.27 -30.11 3.57
CA ILE A 423 -13.91 -30.20 3.02
C ILE A 423 -13.79 -31.43 2.12
N ASP A 424 -14.31 -32.59 2.54
CA ASP A 424 -14.30 -33.81 1.75
C ASP A 424 -15.15 -33.69 0.47
N ALA A 425 -16.28 -32.98 0.53
CA ALA A 425 -17.06 -32.67 -0.66
C ALA A 425 -16.31 -31.73 -1.61
N LEU A 426 -15.64 -30.70 -1.09
CA LEU A 426 -14.86 -29.76 -1.89
C LEU A 426 -13.66 -30.45 -2.56
N ARG A 427 -13.00 -31.38 -1.85
CA ARG A 427 -11.90 -32.21 -2.39
C ARG A 427 -12.34 -33.03 -3.59
N LYS A 428 -13.54 -33.60 -3.56
CA LYS A 428 -14.11 -34.34 -4.70
C LYS A 428 -14.41 -33.44 -5.90
N LEU A 429 -14.60 -32.14 -5.68
CA LEU A 429 -14.95 -31.14 -6.69
C LEU A 429 -13.75 -30.29 -7.16
N SER A 430 -12.52 -30.63 -6.72
CA SER A 430 -11.30 -29.89 -7.06
C SER A 430 -10.17 -30.82 -7.49
N ALA A 431 -9.43 -30.41 -8.52
CA ALA A 431 -8.18 -31.04 -8.95
C ALA A 431 -6.96 -30.60 -8.12
N HIS A 432 -7.15 -29.72 -7.13
CA HIS A 432 -6.08 -29.14 -6.32
C HIS A 432 -6.26 -29.50 -4.84
N PRO A 433 -5.16 -29.57 -4.07
CA PRO A 433 -5.24 -29.87 -2.65
C PRO A 433 -6.09 -28.81 -1.92
N VAL A 434 -7.04 -29.29 -1.12
CA VAL A 434 -7.89 -28.44 -0.26
C VAL A 434 -7.37 -28.55 1.18
N PRO A 435 -7.06 -27.43 1.85
CA PRO A 435 -6.59 -27.42 3.23
C PRO A 435 -7.59 -28.03 4.22
N ASP A 436 -7.08 -28.75 5.21
CA ASP A 436 -7.89 -29.34 6.29
C ASP A 436 -8.38 -28.32 7.32
N ASP A 437 -7.82 -27.11 7.31
CA ASP A 437 -8.06 -26.01 8.26
C ASP A 437 -8.96 -24.91 7.68
N LEU A 438 -9.49 -25.09 6.47
CA LEU A 438 -10.47 -24.20 5.87
C LEU A 438 -11.77 -24.23 6.68
N ARG A 439 -12.25 -23.06 7.12
CA ARG A 439 -13.47 -22.96 7.93
C ARG A 439 -14.69 -22.71 7.05
N LEU A 440 -15.40 -23.80 6.73
CA LEU A 440 -16.67 -23.79 6.01
C LEU A 440 -17.79 -24.34 6.92
N PRO A 441 -19.05 -23.89 6.76
CA PRO A 441 -19.54 -22.92 5.77
C PRO A 441 -19.11 -21.47 6.08
N VAL A 442 -19.33 -20.58 5.11
CA VAL A 442 -19.18 -19.13 5.29
C VAL A 442 -20.43 -18.60 5.99
N ASP A 443 -20.25 -17.87 7.09
CA ASP A 443 -21.36 -17.32 7.86
C ASP A 443 -21.93 -16.06 7.19
N VAL A 444 -23.25 -16.04 7.02
CA VAL A 444 -23.94 -14.91 6.39
C VAL A 444 -24.50 -13.97 7.46
N VAL A 445 -23.95 -12.76 7.52
CA VAL A 445 -24.31 -11.74 8.51
C VAL A 445 -25.18 -10.63 7.89
N GLY A 446 -25.82 -9.82 8.74
CA GLY A 446 -26.54 -8.63 8.28
C GLY A 446 -25.62 -7.65 7.56
N GLY A 447 -26.13 -7.04 6.49
CA GLY A 447 -25.42 -5.98 5.79
C GLY A 447 -25.38 -4.68 6.56
N VAL A 448 -24.54 -3.75 6.12
CA VAL A 448 -24.48 -2.37 6.64
C VAL A 448 -24.95 -1.42 5.55
N SER A 449 -26.15 -0.86 5.71
CA SER A 449 -26.64 0.19 4.82
C SER A 449 -25.98 1.54 5.15
N TRP A 450 -26.19 2.54 4.29
CA TRP A 450 -25.68 3.89 4.57
C TRP A 450 -26.33 4.51 5.82
N ASP A 451 -27.61 4.23 6.06
CA ASP A 451 -28.30 4.72 7.26
C ASP A 451 -27.76 4.03 8.52
N ASP A 452 -27.38 2.75 8.43
CA ASP A 452 -26.71 2.04 9.52
C ASP A 452 -25.34 2.64 9.78
N ALA A 453 -24.53 2.84 8.73
CA ALA A 453 -23.22 3.49 8.84
C ALA A 453 -23.31 4.88 9.48
N ARG A 454 -24.36 5.66 9.17
CA ARG A 454 -24.62 6.95 9.82
C ARG A 454 -24.90 6.83 11.31
N ARG A 455 -25.68 5.84 11.73
CA ARG A 455 -25.93 5.57 13.16
C ARG A 455 -24.65 5.10 13.84
N MET A 456 -23.92 4.16 13.26
CA MET A 456 -22.66 3.65 13.78
C MET A 456 -21.61 4.76 13.93
N ALA A 457 -21.53 5.67 12.97
CA ALA A 457 -20.65 6.83 13.06
C ALA A 457 -21.04 7.80 14.17
N SER A 458 -22.34 7.98 14.43
CA SER A 458 -22.81 8.78 15.58
C SER A 458 -22.54 8.12 16.93
N LEU A 459 -22.43 6.79 16.97
CA LEU A 459 -22.07 6.01 18.15
C LEU A 459 -20.55 5.84 18.34
N GLY A 460 -19.74 6.29 17.38
CA GLY A 460 -18.29 6.15 17.40
C GLY A 460 -17.77 4.76 16.98
N GLU A 461 -18.64 3.88 16.49
CA GLU A 461 -18.26 2.54 15.99
C GLU A 461 -17.61 2.60 14.60
N LEU A 462 -17.95 3.62 13.82
CA LEU A 462 -17.32 3.94 12.54
C LEU A 462 -16.76 5.36 12.56
N PRO A 463 -15.62 5.62 11.90
CA PRO A 463 -15.14 6.98 11.69
C PRO A 463 -16.06 7.76 10.73
N GLN A 464 -16.04 9.09 10.79
CA GLN A 464 -16.87 9.93 9.93
C GLN A 464 -16.52 9.77 8.45
N ALA A 465 -15.26 9.49 8.11
CA ALA A 465 -14.83 9.15 6.75
C ALA A 465 -15.58 7.94 6.17
N ALA A 466 -16.08 7.01 6.99
CA ALA A 466 -16.85 5.87 6.51
C ALA A 466 -18.15 6.29 5.80
N LEU A 467 -18.73 7.44 6.14
CA LEU A 467 -19.95 7.95 5.52
C LEU A 467 -19.75 8.29 4.04
N ALA A 468 -18.51 8.60 3.62
CA ALA A 468 -18.17 8.83 2.23
C ALA A 468 -18.30 7.55 1.38
N VAL A 469 -18.14 6.37 1.98
CA VAL A 469 -18.18 5.07 1.29
C VAL A 469 -19.60 4.70 0.87
N GLY A 470 -20.57 4.86 1.77
CA GLY A 470 -21.96 4.48 1.47
C GLY A 470 -22.79 5.57 0.78
N ARG A 471 -22.28 6.80 0.66
CA ARG A 471 -23.02 7.92 0.04
C ARG A 471 -23.22 7.67 -1.46
N LYS A 472 -24.41 7.99 -1.97
CA LYS A 472 -24.66 8.02 -3.43
C LYS A 472 -23.65 8.94 -4.10
N GLY A 473 -22.83 8.38 -4.99
CA GLY A 473 -21.72 9.09 -5.65
C GLY A 473 -20.32 8.55 -5.32
N SER A 474 -20.18 7.64 -4.35
CA SER A 474 -18.89 7.01 -4.01
C SER A 474 -18.31 6.10 -5.11
N GLY A 475 -19.11 5.80 -6.15
CA GLY A 475 -18.73 4.91 -7.25
C GLY A 475 -18.76 3.42 -6.89
N LEU A 476 -19.19 3.08 -5.67
CA LEU A 476 -19.45 1.72 -5.20
C LEU A 476 -20.91 1.33 -5.42
N ASN A 477 -21.16 0.05 -5.68
CA ASN A 477 -22.51 -0.50 -5.65
C ASN A 477 -22.91 -0.84 -4.20
N ALA A 478 -24.21 -1.06 -3.96
CA ALA A 478 -24.73 -1.34 -2.62
C ALA A 478 -24.07 -2.58 -1.98
N THR A 479 -23.85 -3.64 -2.75
CA THR A 479 -23.21 -4.87 -2.28
C THR A 479 -21.78 -4.64 -1.78
N ALA A 480 -20.93 -3.96 -2.58
CA ALA A 480 -19.55 -3.69 -2.19
C ALA A 480 -19.48 -2.70 -1.02
N ALA A 481 -20.34 -1.67 -1.02
CA ALA A 481 -20.43 -0.72 0.08
C ALA A 481 -20.80 -1.43 1.41
N SER A 482 -21.81 -2.30 1.39
CA SER A 482 -22.22 -3.10 2.56
C SER A 482 -21.07 -3.97 3.07
N SER A 483 -20.40 -4.71 2.18
CA SER A 483 -19.25 -5.55 2.56
C SER A 483 -18.11 -4.73 3.17
N PHE A 484 -17.68 -3.62 2.55
CA PHE A 484 -16.59 -2.81 3.09
C PHE A 484 -16.94 -2.11 4.40
N LEU A 485 -18.17 -1.60 4.54
CA LEU A 485 -18.62 -0.95 5.78
C LEU A 485 -18.71 -1.94 6.94
N TYR A 486 -19.21 -3.16 6.68
CA TYR A 486 -19.26 -4.22 7.68
C TYR A 486 -17.86 -4.61 8.17
N GLY A 487 -16.94 -4.84 7.24
CA GLY A 487 -15.56 -5.19 7.58
C GLY A 487 -14.87 -4.09 8.37
N TRP A 488 -15.11 -2.82 8.01
CA TRP A 488 -14.57 -1.68 8.75
C TRP A 488 -15.11 -1.61 10.18
N ALA A 489 -16.44 -1.64 10.33
CA ALA A 489 -17.09 -1.55 11.63
C ALA A 489 -16.71 -2.68 12.58
N SER A 490 -16.52 -3.88 12.03
CA SER A 490 -16.18 -5.07 12.80
C SER A 490 -14.67 -5.24 13.02
N GLY A 491 -13.84 -4.33 12.51
CA GLY A 491 -12.38 -4.44 12.57
C GLY A 491 -11.80 -5.66 11.84
N LEU A 492 -12.50 -6.18 10.83
CA LEU A 492 -12.11 -7.38 10.09
C LEU A 492 -11.39 -7.01 8.79
N THR A 493 -10.39 -7.82 8.44
CA THR A 493 -9.80 -7.80 7.10
C THR A 493 -10.85 -8.16 6.07
N THR A 494 -11.12 -7.24 5.14
CA THR A 494 -12.00 -7.51 4.00
C THR A 494 -11.19 -8.01 2.82
N VAL A 495 -11.55 -9.20 2.33
CA VAL A 495 -10.92 -9.84 1.16
C VAL A 495 -11.78 -9.57 -0.07
N THR A 496 -11.19 -9.04 -1.15
CA THR A 496 -11.91 -8.78 -2.41
C THR A 496 -11.04 -9.06 -3.64
N SER A 497 -11.64 -9.53 -4.73
CA SER A 497 -10.98 -9.57 -6.06
C SER A 497 -11.38 -8.38 -6.96
N ASN A 498 -12.24 -7.48 -6.47
CA ASN A 498 -12.70 -6.33 -7.22
C ASN A 498 -11.78 -5.11 -7.04
N TRP A 499 -10.75 -5.05 -7.88
CA TRP A 499 -9.73 -3.98 -7.87
C TRP A 499 -10.31 -2.58 -8.04
N GLU A 500 -11.32 -2.43 -8.89
CA GLU A 500 -11.99 -1.15 -9.13
C GLU A 500 -12.76 -0.68 -7.91
N ALA A 501 -13.49 -1.57 -7.24
CA ALA A 501 -14.20 -1.24 -6.00
C ALA A 501 -13.21 -0.86 -4.89
N ALA A 502 -12.14 -1.63 -4.69
CA ALA A 502 -11.12 -1.30 -3.69
C ALA A 502 -10.42 0.05 -3.99
N LYS A 503 -10.19 0.37 -5.26
CA LYS A 503 -9.63 1.68 -5.66
C LYS A 503 -10.59 2.83 -5.37
N ARG A 504 -11.89 2.66 -5.68
CA ARG A 504 -12.92 3.67 -5.39
C ARG A 504 -13.13 3.86 -3.90
N LEU A 505 -13.11 2.77 -3.13
CA LEU A 505 -13.12 2.81 -1.67
C LEU A 505 -11.96 3.68 -1.15
N ARG A 506 -10.74 3.43 -1.64
CA ARG A 506 -9.56 4.25 -1.29
C ARG A 506 -9.80 5.73 -1.55
N THR A 507 -10.20 6.09 -2.76
CA THR A 507 -10.48 7.50 -3.10
C THR A 507 -11.59 8.11 -2.23
N ALA A 508 -12.64 7.35 -1.92
CA ALA A 508 -13.74 7.83 -1.08
C ALA A 508 -13.29 8.07 0.38
N VAL A 509 -12.49 7.16 0.95
CA VAL A 509 -11.97 7.28 2.32
C VAL A 509 -10.95 8.42 2.41
N GLU A 510 -10.01 8.51 1.47
CA GLU A 510 -8.99 9.57 1.44
C GLU A 510 -9.62 10.96 1.28
N ALA A 511 -10.71 11.08 0.52
CA ALA A 511 -11.47 12.33 0.40
C ALA A 511 -12.34 12.65 1.63
N GLY A 512 -12.72 11.64 2.40
CA GLY A 512 -13.54 11.77 3.61
C GLY A 512 -12.73 11.99 4.89
N CYS A 513 -11.46 11.61 4.92
CA CYS A 513 -10.57 11.75 6.07
C CYS A 513 -10.03 13.19 6.16
N VAL A 514 -10.74 14.04 6.92
CA VAL A 514 -10.43 15.48 7.02
C VAL A 514 -9.30 15.75 8.02
N ASP A 515 -9.27 15.05 9.15
CA ASP A 515 -8.33 15.28 10.25
C ASP A 515 -7.06 14.42 10.18
N GLY A 516 -7.06 13.35 9.37
CA GLY A 516 -5.94 12.41 9.26
C GLY A 516 -5.76 11.47 10.45
N ALA A 517 -6.59 11.58 11.49
CA ALA A 517 -6.55 10.72 12.67
C ALA A 517 -7.36 9.43 12.46
N GLU A 518 -8.36 9.48 11.58
CA GLU A 518 -9.21 8.33 11.28
C GLU A 518 -8.47 7.24 10.50
N VAL A 519 -8.55 6.01 11.02
CA VAL A 519 -7.98 4.82 10.40
C VAL A 519 -8.99 4.21 9.43
N GLY A 520 -8.59 4.06 8.16
CA GLY A 520 -9.40 3.37 7.17
C GLY A 520 -9.52 1.85 7.36
N PRO A 521 -10.35 1.19 6.53
CA PRO A 521 -10.59 -0.24 6.64
C PRO A 521 -9.37 -1.05 6.23
N HIS A 522 -9.18 -2.21 6.86
CA HIS A 522 -8.18 -3.16 6.42
C HIS A 522 -8.72 -4.00 5.24
N VAL A 523 -8.19 -3.76 4.04
CA VAL A 523 -8.66 -4.42 2.81
C VAL A 523 -7.51 -5.11 2.11
N TRP A 524 -7.60 -6.43 2.00
CA TRP A 524 -6.69 -7.22 1.18
C TRP A 524 -7.31 -7.51 -0.18
N ARG A 525 -6.53 -7.22 -1.23
CA ARG A 525 -6.95 -7.45 -2.62
C ARG A 525 -6.32 -8.73 -3.12
N ILE A 526 -7.16 -9.66 -3.54
CA ILE A 526 -6.72 -10.84 -4.25
C ILE A 526 -6.05 -10.36 -5.55
N PRO A 527 -4.84 -10.84 -5.83
CA PRO A 527 -4.06 -10.44 -7.00
C PRO A 527 -4.50 -11.21 -8.24
N PHE A 528 -5.77 -11.54 -8.36
CA PHE A 528 -6.42 -12.09 -9.55
C PHE A 528 -7.94 -11.98 -9.38
N SER A 529 -8.66 -12.06 -10.49
CA SER A 529 -10.12 -12.20 -10.49
C SER A 529 -10.51 -13.40 -11.33
N ARG A 530 -11.69 -13.96 -11.10
CA ARG A 530 -12.21 -15.10 -11.86
C ARG A 530 -13.62 -14.83 -12.35
N LYS A 531 -13.92 -15.32 -13.55
CA LYS A 531 -15.28 -15.50 -14.04
C LYS A 531 -15.75 -16.93 -13.83
N LEU A 532 -17.06 -17.12 -13.88
CA LEU A 532 -17.65 -18.45 -14.02
C LEU A 532 -17.52 -18.88 -15.47
N LEU A 533 -17.35 -20.17 -15.72
CA LEU A 533 -17.30 -20.73 -17.08
C LEU A 533 -18.65 -20.57 -17.80
N ALA A 534 -19.72 -20.51 -17.00
CA ALA A 534 -21.12 -20.39 -17.37
C ALA A 534 -21.67 -21.58 -18.18
N ARG A 535 -22.98 -21.80 -18.14
CA ARG A 535 -23.67 -22.79 -18.99
C ARG A 535 -23.71 -22.32 -20.45
N PRO A 536 -23.63 -23.24 -21.44
CA PRO A 536 -23.86 -22.88 -22.83
C PRO A 536 -25.25 -22.24 -22.98
N LYS A 537 -25.36 -21.16 -23.77
CA LYS A 537 -26.69 -20.68 -24.16
C LYS A 537 -27.35 -21.78 -24.98
N GLY A 538 -28.44 -22.37 -24.47
CA GLY A 538 -29.23 -23.32 -25.22
C GLY A 538 -29.74 -22.70 -26.54
N PRO A 539 -30.10 -23.52 -27.54
CA PRO A 539 -30.84 -23.03 -28.69
C PRO A 539 -32.10 -22.34 -28.16
N ARG A 540 -32.41 -21.13 -28.65
CA ARG A 540 -33.71 -20.52 -28.39
C ARG A 540 -34.77 -21.49 -28.91
N GLY A 541 -35.41 -22.23 -28.01
CA GLY A 541 -36.56 -23.05 -28.32
C GLY A 541 -37.70 -22.14 -28.76
N GLY A 542 -38.05 -22.23 -30.05
CA GLY A 542 -39.30 -21.67 -30.55
C GLY A 542 -40.43 -22.45 -29.89
N GLY A 543 -41.16 -21.79 -29.00
CA GLY A 543 -42.48 -22.24 -28.59
C GLY A 543 -43.43 -21.95 -29.73
N ASP A 544 -43.92 -23.01 -30.36
CA ASP A 544 -45.08 -22.97 -31.24
C ASP A 544 -46.29 -22.47 -30.44
N GLY A 545 -46.83 -21.34 -30.88
CA GLY A 545 -48.07 -20.75 -30.39
C GLY A 545 -48.74 -20.06 -31.56
N ASP A 546 -49.65 -20.78 -32.21
CA ASP A 546 -50.53 -20.29 -33.27
C ASP A 546 -51.28 -19.01 -32.84
N GLY A 547 -51.23 -18.00 -33.70
CA GLY A 547 -51.91 -16.73 -33.53
C GLY A 547 -51.82 -15.92 -34.81
N ASP A 548 -52.75 -16.21 -35.72
CA ASP A 548 -52.98 -15.55 -37.01
C ASP A 548 -53.17 -14.02 -36.87
N GLY A 549 -52.61 -13.23 -37.78
CA GLY A 549 -52.68 -11.77 -37.73
C GLY A 549 -51.66 -11.01 -38.59
N ASP A 550 -51.88 -11.03 -39.89
CA ASP A 550 -51.52 -10.10 -40.98
C ASP A 550 -50.27 -9.19 -40.98
N ALA A 551 -49.72 -9.08 -42.20
CA ALA A 551 -48.43 -8.53 -42.59
C ALA A 551 -48.24 -7.00 -42.41
N VAL A 552 -47.02 -6.59 -42.02
CA VAL A 552 -46.30 -5.46 -42.67
C VAL A 552 -44.80 -5.77 -42.77
N LYS A 553 -44.32 -5.88 -44.01
CA LYS A 553 -42.89 -5.96 -44.37
C LYS A 553 -42.13 -4.71 -43.93
N GLY A 554 -41.06 -4.90 -43.16
CA GLY A 554 -40.04 -3.89 -42.87
C GLY A 554 -38.68 -4.56 -42.70
N ASP A 555 -37.95 -4.74 -43.79
CA ASP A 555 -36.60 -5.30 -43.81
C ASP A 555 -35.61 -4.37 -43.08
N LYS A 556 -35.16 -4.76 -41.89
CA LYS A 556 -33.97 -4.19 -41.23
C LYS A 556 -33.13 -5.32 -40.64
N ARG A 557 -32.20 -5.83 -41.45
CA ARG A 557 -31.01 -6.56 -41.00
C ARG A 557 -30.29 -5.79 -39.88
N VAL A 558 -30.39 -6.26 -38.65
CA VAL A 558 -29.54 -5.83 -37.54
C VAL A 558 -28.18 -6.51 -37.70
N LYS A 559 -27.18 -5.74 -38.14
CA LYS A 559 -25.77 -6.16 -38.20
C LYS A 559 -25.25 -6.40 -36.78
N GLY A 560 -24.59 -7.54 -36.58
CA GLY A 560 -23.83 -7.85 -35.36
C GLY A 560 -22.80 -6.77 -35.05
N GLY A 561 -22.84 -6.26 -33.82
CA GLY A 561 -21.93 -5.22 -33.35
C GLY A 561 -20.50 -5.74 -33.23
N ARG A 562 -19.63 -5.28 -34.12
CA ARG A 562 -18.18 -5.37 -33.99
C ARG A 562 -17.75 -4.52 -32.78
N VAL A 563 -17.03 -5.13 -31.83
CA VAL A 563 -16.44 -4.40 -30.70
C VAL A 563 -15.40 -3.43 -31.25
N LYS A 564 -15.67 -2.13 -31.07
CA LYS A 564 -14.83 -1.03 -31.58
C LYS A 564 -13.43 -1.06 -30.95
N GLY A 565 -12.42 -0.85 -31.79
CA GLY A 565 -11.01 -0.82 -31.38
C GLY A 565 -10.66 0.39 -30.51
N ARG A 566 -9.52 0.32 -29.80
CA ARG A 566 -9.05 1.38 -28.88
C ARG A 566 -8.92 2.76 -29.55
N GLN A 567 -8.54 2.78 -30.83
CA GLN A 567 -8.45 4.01 -31.64
C GLN A 567 -9.85 4.61 -31.89
N GLU A 568 -10.83 3.78 -32.25
CA GLU A 568 -12.21 4.20 -32.54
C GLU A 568 -12.89 4.75 -31.28
N ARG A 569 -12.64 4.13 -30.11
CA ARG A 569 -13.13 4.64 -28.82
C ARG A 569 -12.50 5.97 -28.43
N ARG A 570 -11.24 6.21 -28.78
CA ARG A 570 -10.55 7.49 -28.52
C ARG A 570 -11.14 8.60 -29.38
N VAL A 571 -11.36 8.34 -30.67
CA VAL A 571 -11.98 9.29 -31.61
C VAL A 571 -13.43 9.58 -31.21
N GLU A 572 -14.18 8.58 -30.74
CA GLU A 572 -15.55 8.77 -30.25
C GLU A 572 -15.56 9.58 -28.95
N LYS A 573 -14.60 9.36 -28.05
CA LYS A 573 -14.45 10.15 -26.82
C LYS A 573 -14.08 11.61 -27.13
N GLU A 574 -13.22 11.87 -28.11
CA GLU A 574 -12.92 13.23 -28.59
C GLU A 574 -14.13 13.89 -29.25
N LYS A 575 -14.90 13.16 -30.06
CA LYS A 575 -16.15 13.67 -30.65
C LYS A 575 -17.21 13.96 -29.60
N SER A 576 -17.35 13.10 -28.58
CA SER A 576 -18.26 13.34 -27.45
C SER A 576 -17.82 14.55 -26.63
N LEU A 577 -16.51 14.72 -26.40
CA LEU A 577 -15.96 15.91 -25.73
C LEU A 577 -16.22 17.19 -26.53
N GLN A 578 -16.02 17.19 -27.84
CA GLN A 578 -16.33 18.36 -28.68
C GLN A 578 -17.83 18.65 -28.76
N SER A 579 -18.68 17.62 -28.79
CA SER A 579 -20.13 17.79 -28.69
C SER A 579 -20.57 18.37 -27.35
N TRP A 580 -19.87 18.03 -26.26
CA TRP A 580 -20.15 18.54 -24.93
C TRP A 580 -19.74 20.01 -24.80
N ILE A 581 -18.53 20.35 -25.27
CA ILE A 581 -18.03 21.74 -25.28
C ILE A 581 -18.95 22.65 -26.13
N ALA A 582 -19.40 22.19 -27.30
CA ALA A 582 -20.34 22.93 -28.13
C ALA A 582 -21.73 23.10 -27.47
N SER A 583 -22.13 22.17 -26.60
CA SER A 583 -23.38 22.28 -25.85
C SER A 583 -23.29 23.25 -24.68
N GLU A 584 -22.11 23.42 -24.07
CA GLU A 584 -21.89 24.42 -23.01
C GLU A 584 -21.83 25.85 -23.57
N GLU A 585 -21.17 26.06 -24.72
CA GLU A 585 -21.12 27.37 -25.38
C GLU A 585 -22.51 27.85 -25.85
N THR A 586 -23.39 26.91 -26.25
CA THR A 586 -24.78 27.26 -26.64
C THR A 586 -25.70 27.52 -25.46
N THR A 587 -25.37 27.03 -24.26
CA THR A 587 -26.11 27.36 -23.03
C THR A 587 -25.75 28.72 -22.45
N ASP A 588 -24.50 29.18 -22.59
CA ASP A 588 -24.09 30.51 -22.12
C ASP A 588 -24.64 31.63 -23.02
N VAL A 589 -24.68 31.45 -24.34
CA VAL A 589 -25.27 32.45 -25.26
C VAL A 589 -26.79 32.61 -25.08
N LYS A 590 -27.49 31.60 -24.54
CA LYS A 590 -28.94 31.67 -24.24
C LYS A 590 -29.26 32.36 -22.91
N ARG A 591 -28.29 32.56 -22.02
CA ARG A 591 -28.49 33.29 -20.75
C ARG A 591 -28.34 34.80 -20.88
N GLU A 592 -27.68 35.31 -21.92
CA GLU A 592 -27.43 36.76 -22.10
C GLU A 592 -28.45 37.51 -22.99
N LYS A 593 -29.56 36.90 -23.41
CA LYS A 593 -30.61 37.62 -24.17
C LYS A 593 -32.03 37.40 -23.64
N LYS A 594 -32.42 38.26 -22.69
CA LYS A 594 -33.76 38.85 -22.62
C LYS A 594 -33.67 40.33 -22.23
N PRO A 595 -34.21 41.27 -23.02
CA PRO A 595 -34.27 42.70 -22.72
C PRO A 595 -35.53 43.07 -21.88
N GLY A 596 -35.61 44.35 -21.45
CA GLY A 596 -36.58 44.99 -20.52
C GLY A 596 -38.06 44.83 -20.87
N ASP A 597 -39.03 45.40 -20.15
CA ASP A 597 -39.09 46.64 -19.37
C ASP A 597 -40.45 46.68 -18.60
N ALA A 598 -40.54 47.65 -17.67
CA ALA A 598 -41.74 48.40 -17.24
C ALA A 598 -42.65 47.89 -16.09
N ASP A 599 -42.56 48.62 -14.97
CA ASP A 599 -43.60 49.42 -14.29
C ASP A 599 -45.00 48.82 -13.99
N ASP A 600 -45.37 48.79 -12.70
CA ASP A 600 -46.41 49.70 -12.14
C ASP A 600 -46.62 49.47 -10.62
N GLU A 601 -46.80 50.60 -9.91
CA GLU A 601 -47.23 50.86 -8.50
C GLU A 601 -46.30 50.55 -7.30
#